data_AF-A0A8S2E9H7-F1
#
_entry.id   AF-A0A8S2E9H7-F1
#
_cell.length_a   1.000
_cell.length_b   1.000
_cell.length_c   1.000
_cell.angle_alpha   90.00
_cell.angle_beta   90.00
_cell.angle_gamma   90.00
#
_symmetry.space_group_name_H-M   'P 1'
#
loop_
_entity.id
_entity.type
_entity.pdbx_description
1 polymer ?
#
loop_
_entity_poly.entity_id
_entity_poly.type
_entity_poly.pdbx_seq_one_letter_code
_entity_poly.pdbx_strand_id
1 'polypeptide(L)'
;MAVQLKVKEEGKFEDLPDAKVGEVVLRFSSQASGYLHINHVKTALVNQYYQQAYKGKLILRFDDINPAKESAKFEKVILEDLQTLGVEYSISHMSDHLDALIDHCSQLIDKGLAYCEDADLGEMKEQCDQRQDSISRNNSVEKNLKVWNDMIIGNEYGQNCCVRLKIDMNSNKEYMRDPTIYCCKLEEHIRTGRKYKVYPTYDFVCPIVDSIEGVTHVIRATEYHDRTEQYYRILNALALNKKDLVDVRVTNVQNEECRQHPKHPKNASIGNKNVYYSQNILIEHDDAILLNENEIITLINWGNFKI
;
A
#
# COMPACT_ATOMS: atom_id res chain seq x y z
N MET A 1 -23.00 57.16 -7.67
CA MET A 1 -22.03 56.11 -8.04
C MET A 1 -22.66 54.77 -7.70
N ALA A 2 -22.97 53.95 -8.70
CA ALA A 2 -23.43 52.59 -8.46
C ALA A 2 -22.20 51.71 -8.17
N VAL A 3 -22.08 51.23 -6.94
CA VAL A 3 -21.07 50.23 -6.57
C VAL A 3 -21.66 48.87 -6.95
N GLN A 4 -21.14 48.28 -8.01
CA GLN A 4 -21.37 46.85 -8.29
C GLN A 4 -20.67 46.05 -7.19
N LEU A 5 -21.45 45.46 -6.29
CA LEU A 5 -20.98 44.37 -5.45
C LEU A 5 -20.60 43.21 -6.37
N LYS A 6 -19.30 42.95 -6.54
CA LYS A 6 -18.84 41.67 -7.05
C LYS A 6 -19.23 40.61 -6.01
N VAL A 7 -20.25 39.82 -6.34
CA VAL A 7 -20.52 38.57 -5.63
C VAL A 7 -19.27 37.72 -5.78
N LYS A 8 -18.61 37.43 -4.65
CA LYS A 8 -17.53 36.44 -4.59
C LYS A 8 -18.20 35.08 -4.88
N GLU A 9 -17.71 34.33 -5.86
CA GLU A 9 -18.13 32.95 -6.06
C GLU A 9 -17.66 32.13 -4.84
N GLU A 10 -18.51 32.05 -3.83
CA GLU A 10 -18.29 31.23 -2.63
C GLU A 10 -18.69 29.79 -2.96
N GLY A 11 -17.70 28.89 -3.03
CA GLY A 11 -17.96 27.46 -3.25
C GLY A 11 -16.88 26.66 -3.97
N LYS A 12 -15.73 27.25 -4.35
CA LYS A 12 -14.64 26.47 -4.96
C LYS A 12 -13.93 25.66 -3.87
N PHE A 13 -13.83 24.34 -4.05
CA PHE A 13 -12.93 23.51 -3.25
C PHE A 13 -11.48 24.00 -3.42
N GLU A 14 -10.67 23.85 -2.38
CA GLU A 14 -9.24 24.19 -2.46
C GLU A 14 -8.56 23.36 -3.55
N ASP A 15 -7.59 23.97 -4.23
CA ASP A 15 -6.82 23.30 -5.26
C ASP A 15 -5.93 22.19 -4.65
N LEU A 16 -5.68 21.13 -5.41
CA LEU A 16 -4.85 20.03 -4.94
C LEU A 16 -3.37 20.48 -4.90
N PRO A 17 -2.66 20.30 -3.78
CA PRO A 17 -1.25 20.67 -3.67
C PRO A 17 -0.40 19.97 -4.74
N ASP A 18 0.48 20.72 -5.42
CA ASP A 18 1.42 20.23 -6.45
C ASP A 18 0.76 19.52 -7.65
N ALA A 19 -0.57 19.64 -7.81
CA ALA A 19 -1.29 18.97 -8.87
C ALA A 19 -1.02 19.60 -10.25
N LYS A 20 -0.65 18.75 -11.21
CA LYS A 20 -0.49 19.12 -12.61
C LYS A 20 -1.62 18.57 -13.45
N VAL A 21 -2.12 19.38 -14.38
CA VAL A 21 -3.19 18.99 -15.29
C VAL A 21 -2.72 17.81 -16.15
N GLY A 22 -3.53 16.74 -16.20
CA GLY A 22 -3.23 15.50 -16.91
C GLY A 22 -2.48 14.45 -16.09
N GLU A 23 -1.92 14.82 -14.93
CA GLU A 23 -1.11 13.92 -14.08
C GLU A 23 -1.83 13.48 -12.79
N VAL A 24 -2.99 14.08 -12.47
CA VAL A 24 -3.76 13.72 -11.27
C VAL A 24 -4.38 12.33 -11.44
N VAL A 25 -4.17 11.47 -10.45
CA VAL A 25 -4.80 10.15 -10.34
C VAL A 25 -5.43 10.05 -8.96
N LEU A 26 -6.74 9.82 -8.95
CA LEU A 26 -7.60 9.76 -7.77
C LEU A 26 -8.24 8.38 -7.68
N ARG A 27 -8.75 8.03 -6.51
CA ARG A 27 -9.49 6.79 -6.29
C ARG A 27 -10.72 7.01 -5.44
N PHE A 28 -11.81 6.33 -5.79
CA PHE A 28 -12.93 6.07 -4.91
C PHE A 28 -12.91 4.59 -4.56
N SER A 29 -12.65 4.27 -3.29
CA SER A 29 -12.63 2.89 -2.82
C SER A 29 -13.94 2.53 -2.11
N SER A 30 -14.50 1.35 -2.42
CA SER A 30 -15.72 0.86 -1.80
C SER A 30 -15.63 -0.64 -1.55
N GLN A 31 -16.04 -1.08 -0.36
CA GLN A 31 -16.24 -2.49 -0.07
C GLN A 31 -17.61 -2.92 -0.57
N ALA A 32 -17.68 -3.96 -1.39
CA ALA A 32 -18.92 -4.51 -1.93
C ALA A 32 -19.70 -5.37 -0.90
N SER A 33 -19.92 -4.81 0.31
CA SER A 33 -20.65 -5.45 1.41
C SER A 33 -21.97 -4.77 1.73
N GLY A 34 -22.33 -3.70 1.01
CA GLY A 34 -23.58 -2.96 1.21
C GLY A 34 -23.87 -1.98 0.08
N TYR A 35 -25.03 -1.29 0.19
CA TYR A 35 -25.43 -0.25 -0.76
C TYR A 35 -24.66 1.05 -0.52
N LEU A 36 -24.47 1.84 -1.58
CA LEU A 36 -23.98 3.20 -1.43
C LEU A 36 -25.00 4.03 -0.64
N HIS A 37 -24.49 5.02 0.08
CA HIS A 37 -25.29 6.01 0.78
C HIS A 37 -24.68 7.39 0.53
N ILE A 38 -25.30 8.45 1.05
CA ILE A 38 -24.96 9.82 0.67
C ILE A 38 -23.48 10.20 0.90
N ASN A 39 -22.79 9.61 1.88
CA ASN A 39 -21.37 9.89 2.12
C ASN A 39 -20.48 9.24 1.03
N HIS A 40 -20.87 8.08 0.52
CA HIS A 40 -20.21 7.48 -0.64
C HIS A 40 -20.39 8.36 -1.88
N VAL A 41 -21.61 8.84 -2.11
CA VAL A 41 -21.91 9.77 -3.21
C VAL A 41 -21.06 11.03 -3.11
N LYS A 42 -20.97 11.63 -1.92
CA LYS A 42 -20.09 12.78 -1.68
C LYS A 42 -18.65 12.47 -2.04
N THR A 43 -18.13 11.33 -1.60
CA THR A 43 -16.72 10.94 -1.84
C THR A 43 -16.46 10.70 -3.33
N ALA A 44 -17.35 9.99 -4.03
CA ALA A 44 -17.26 9.74 -5.46
C ALA A 44 -17.28 11.05 -6.26
N LEU A 45 -18.24 11.94 -5.98
CA LEU A 45 -18.39 13.21 -6.68
C LEU A 45 -17.24 14.19 -6.40
N VAL A 46 -16.69 14.21 -5.18
CA VAL A 46 -15.50 15.04 -4.88
C VAL A 46 -14.28 14.53 -5.66
N ASN A 47 -14.06 13.22 -5.72
CA ASN A 47 -12.98 12.67 -6.53
C ASN A 47 -13.20 12.95 -8.04
N GLN A 48 -14.43 12.83 -8.54
CA GLN A 48 -14.75 13.18 -9.92
C GLN A 48 -14.54 14.67 -10.20
N TYR A 49 -14.93 15.56 -9.29
CA TYR A 49 -14.70 17.01 -9.43
C TYR A 49 -13.22 17.31 -9.69
N TYR A 50 -12.31 16.75 -8.88
CA TYR A 50 -10.88 16.95 -9.07
C TYR A 50 -10.34 16.25 -10.31
N GLN A 51 -10.85 15.06 -10.64
CA GLN A 51 -10.53 14.38 -11.88
C GLN A 51 -10.86 15.26 -13.09
N GLN A 52 -12.03 15.90 -13.13
CA GLN A 52 -12.42 16.80 -14.21
C GLN A 52 -11.62 18.10 -14.19
N ALA A 53 -11.47 18.74 -13.03
CA ALA A 53 -10.75 20.00 -12.89
C ALA A 53 -9.30 19.91 -13.35
N TYR A 54 -8.65 18.77 -13.10
CA TYR A 54 -7.25 18.53 -13.46
C TYR A 54 -7.08 17.63 -14.69
N LYS A 55 -8.15 17.30 -15.43
CA LYS A 55 -8.12 16.35 -16.57
C LYS A 55 -7.38 15.04 -16.22
N GLY A 56 -7.58 14.59 -14.97
CA GLY A 56 -6.92 13.44 -14.39
C GLY A 56 -7.68 12.13 -14.63
N LYS A 57 -7.35 11.13 -13.83
CA LYS A 57 -7.98 9.80 -13.82
C LYS A 57 -8.66 9.54 -12.49
N LEU A 58 -9.78 8.83 -12.54
CA LEU A 58 -10.48 8.32 -11.37
C LEU A 58 -10.55 6.79 -11.46
N ILE A 59 -10.15 6.14 -10.38
CA ILE A 59 -10.22 4.69 -10.21
C ILE A 59 -11.37 4.39 -9.24
N LEU A 60 -12.38 3.63 -9.67
CA LEU A 60 -13.26 2.92 -8.77
C LEU A 60 -12.54 1.64 -8.35
N ARG A 61 -12.20 1.53 -7.07
CA ARG A 61 -11.53 0.34 -6.55
C ARG A 61 -12.39 -0.42 -5.57
N PHE A 62 -12.64 -1.69 -5.85
CA PHE A 62 -13.30 -2.57 -4.91
C PHE A 62 -12.30 -3.05 -3.85
N ASP A 63 -12.66 -2.84 -2.58
CA ASP A 63 -11.93 -3.33 -1.41
C ASP A 63 -12.40 -4.76 -1.08
N ASP A 64 -11.86 -5.69 -1.84
CA ASP A 64 -12.23 -7.11 -1.87
C ASP A 64 -11.11 -8.00 -1.28
N ILE A 65 -10.61 -7.61 -0.11
CA ILE A 65 -9.63 -8.40 0.68
C ILE A 65 -10.28 -9.10 1.89
N ASN A 66 -11.62 -9.14 1.94
CA ASN A 66 -12.36 -9.82 2.99
C ASN A 66 -13.39 -10.78 2.38
N PRO A 67 -12.97 -12.02 2.06
CA PRO A 67 -13.81 -12.97 1.33
C PRO A 67 -15.14 -13.28 2.03
N ALA A 68 -15.21 -13.13 3.35
CA ALA A 68 -16.44 -13.35 4.12
C ALA A 68 -17.51 -12.25 3.97
N LYS A 69 -17.14 -11.06 3.47
CA LYS A 69 -18.04 -9.89 3.42
C LYS A 69 -18.41 -9.45 1.99
N GLU A 70 -17.76 -9.99 0.98
CA GLU A 70 -17.94 -9.57 -0.41
C GLU A 70 -19.20 -10.14 -1.06
N SER A 71 -19.81 -9.36 -1.96
CA SER A 71 -20.99 -9.77 -2.69
C SER A 71 -21.00 -9.23 -4.12
N ALA A 72 -21.05 -10.13 -5.10
CA ALA A 72 -21.20 -9.77 -6.52
C ALA A 72 -22.49 -8.96 -6.78
N LYS A 73 -23.52 -9.15 -5.94
CA LYS A 73 -24.74 -8.34 -5.98
C LYS A 73 -24.45 -6.88 -5.65
N PHE A 74 -23.72 -6.60 -4.57
CA PHE A 74 -23.43 -5.23 -4.17
C PHE A 74 -22.47 -4.55 -5.14
N GLU A 75 -21.48 -5.27 -5.67
CA GLU A 75 -20.60 -4.76 -6.74
C GLU A 75 -21.42 -4.26 -7.93
N LYS A 76 -22.37 -5.07 -8.42
CA LYS A 76 -23.26 -4.69 -9.52
C LYS A 76 -24.07 -3.42 -9.20
N VAL A 77 -24.66 -3.35 -8.01
CA VAL A 77 -25.49 -2.18 -7.63
C VAL A 77 -24.64 -0.91 -7.48
N ILE A 78 -23.43 -1.03 -6.92
CA ILE A 78 -22.49 0.10 -6.83
C ILE A 78 -22.17 0.66 -8.22
N LEU A 79 -21.94 -0.22 -9.21
CA LEU A 79 -21.69 0.19 -10.59
C LEU A 79 -22.91 0.90 -11.21
N GLU A 80 -24.11 0.37 -11.00
CA GLU A 80 -25.37 0.97 -11.48
C GLU A 80 -25.63 2.35 -10.83
N ASP A 81 -25.39 2.49 -9.53
CA ASP A 81 -25.53 3.76 -8.80
C ASP A 81 -24.55 4.82 -9.33
N LEU A 82 -23.27 4.45 -9.50
CA LEU A 82 -22.25 5.38 -10.02
C LEU A 82 -22.50 5.74 -11.49
N GLN A 83 -23.01 4.81 -12.30
CA GLN A 83 -23.43 5.09 -13.67
C GLN A 83 -24.60 6.08 -13.68
N THR A 84 -25.58 5.91 -12.79
CA THR A 84 -26.73 6.83 -12.65
C THR A 84 -26.28 8.23 -12.24
N LEU A 85 -25.24 8.32 -11.40
CA LEU A 85 -24.64 9.58 -10.99
C LEU A 85 -23.75 10.23 -12.06
N GLY A 86 -23.49 9.54 -13.18
CA GLY A 86 -22.61 10.03 -14.25
C GLY A 86 -21.14 10.11 -13.83
N VAL A 87 -20.70 9.20 -12.95
CA VAL A 87 -19.30 9.12 -12.52
C VAL A 87 -18.50 8.36 -13.56
N GLU A 88 -17.46 9.00 -14.09
CA GLU A 88 -16.53 8.37 -15.03
C GLU A 88 -15.33 7.81 -14.28
N TYR A 89 -15.05 6.52 -14.46
CA TYR A 89 -13.98 5.83 -13.76
C TYR A 89 -13.41 4.66 -14.56
N SER A 90 -12.20 4.26 -14.20
CA SER A 90 -11.65 2.93 -14.48
C SER A 90 -11.90 2.00 -13.30
N ILE A 91 -11.98 0.69 -13.52
CA ILE A 91 -12.25 -0.30 -12.47
C ILE A 91 -10.94 -0.98 -12.06
N SER A 92 -10.77 -1.20 -10.77
CA SER A 92 -9.70 -2.01 -10.19
C SER A 92 -10.24 -2.81 -8.98
N HIS A 93 -9.61 -3.92 -8.66
CA HIS A 93 -9.90 -4.71 -7.45
C HIS A 93 -8.62 -4.84 -6.63
N MET A 94 -8.71 -4.71 -5.30
CA MET A 94 -7.55 -4.94 -4.44
C MET A 94 -7.01 -6.36 -4.60
N SER A 95 -7.90 -7.32 -4.87
CA SER A 95 -7.53 -8.72 -5.09
C SER A 95 -6.70 -8.96 -6.36
N ASP A 96 -6.69 -8.04 -7.32
CA ASP A 96 -5.79 -8.08 -8.49
C ASP A 96 -4.30 -7.99 -8.08
N HIS A 97 -4.04 -7.44 -6.89
CA HIS A 97 -2.69 -7.14 -6.40
C HIS A 97 -2.20 -8.11 -5.32
N LEU A 98 -2.94 -9.18 -5.00
CA LEU A 98 -2.61 -10.09 -3.90
C LEU A 98 -1.23 -10.76 -4.03
N ASP A 99 -0.82 -11.14 -5.24
CA ASP A 99 0.52 -11.70 -5.47
C ASP A 99 1.61 -10.66 -5.10
N ALA A 100 1.45 -9.40 -5.53
CA ALA A 100 2.39 -8.32 -5.20
C ALA A 100 2.37 -7.98 -3.69
N LEU A 101 1.20 -8.02 -3.05
CA LEU A 101 1.05 -7.77 -1.62
C LEU A 101 1.74 -8.87 -0.79
N ILE A 102 1.72 -10.13 -1.24
CA ILE A 102 2.43 -11.25 -0.59
C ILE A 102 3.95 -11.08 -0.75
N ASP A 103 4.41 -10.68 -1.92
CA ASP A 103 5.83 -10.39 -2.18
C ASP A 103 6.34 -9.24 -1.29
N HIS A 104 5.57 -8.16 -1.16
CA HIS A 104 5.92 -7.03 -0.27
C HIS A 104 5.93 -7.42 1.21
N CYS A 105 5.02 -8.29 1.66
CA CYS A 105 5.06 -8.84 3.01
C CYS A 105 6.36 -9.62 3.26
N SER A 106 6.73 -10.47 2.31
CA SER A 106 7.97 -11.25 2.36
C SER A 106 9.20 -10.33 2.41
N GLN A 107 9.21 -9.25 1.63
CA GLN A 107 10.26 -8.24 1.66
C GLN A 107 10.40 -7.54 3.03
N LEU A 108 9.28 -7.23 3.70
CA LEU A 108 9.32 -6.63 5.03
C LEU A 108 9.87 -7.59 6.09
N ILE A 109 9.50 -8.87 6.01
CA ILE A 109 10.05 -9.92 6.88
C ILE A 109 11.55 -10.06 6.64
N ASP A 110 12.00 -10.11 5.39
CA ASP A 110 13.41 -10.16 5.00
C ASP A 110 14.22 -8.97 5.53
N LYS A 111 13.64 -7.76 5.50
CA LYS A 111 14.24 -6.55 6.08
C LYS A 111 14.19 -6.50 7.62
N GLY A 112 13.56 -7.48 8.28
CA GLY A 112 13.34 -7.47 9.73
C GLY A 112 12.32 -6.43 10.22
N LEU A 113 11.53 -5.86 9.31
CA LEU A 113 10.51 -4.84 9.55
C LEU A 113 9.12 -5.43 9.80
N ALA A 114 8.98 -6.75 9.70
CA ALA A 114 7.78 -7.49 10.07
C ALA A 114 8.15 -8.84 10.70
N TYR A 115 7.25 -9.41 11.48
CA TYR A 115 7.41 -10.72 12.11
C TYR A 115 6.08 -11.48 12.14
N CYS A 116 6.17 -12.81 12.22
CA CYS A 116 5.01 -13.67 12.41
C CYS A 116 4.73 -13.82 13.91
N GLU A 117 3.46 -13.71 14.26
CA GLU A 117 2.94 -13.79 15.61
C GLU A 117 1.99 -14.99 15.72
N ASP A 118 2.12 -15.74 16.81
CA ASP A 118 1.33 -16.92 17.15
C ASP A 118 0.62 -16.80 18.51
N ALA A 119 0.79 -15.67 19.21
CA ALA A 119 -0.04 -15.29 20.34
C ALA A 119 -1.51 -15.06 19.92
N ASP A 120 -2.45 -15.38 20.80
CA ASP A 120 -3.86 -15.15 20.53
C ASP A 120 -4.24 -13.65 20.58
N LEU A 121 -5.44 -13.32 20.06
CA LEU A 121 -5.91 -11.93 19.98
C LEU A 121 -6.00 -11.22 21.33
N GLY A 122 -6.32 -11.95 22.41
CA GLY A 122 -6.39 -11.41 23.76
C GLY A 122 -5.00 -11.09 24.30
N GLU A 123 -4.06 -12.02 24.15
CA GLU A 123 -2.67 -11.82 24.56
C GLU A 123 -2.01 -10.67 23.78
N MET A 124 -2.15 -10.63 22.46
CA MET A 124 -1.61 -9.53 21.65
C MET A 124 -2.17 -8.17 22.07
N LYS A 125 -3.46 -8.11 22.40
CA LYS A 125 -4.09 -6.87 22.88
C LYS A 125 -3.52 -6.46 24.23
N GLU A 126 -3.41 -7.39 25.17
CA GLU A 126 -2.82 -7.12 26.49
C GLU A 126 -1.38 -6.62 26.37
N GLN A 127 -0.56 -7.27 25.53
CA GLN A 127 0.81 -6.83 25.23
C GLN A 127 0.84 -5.40 24.64
N CYS A 128 -0.09 -5.07 23.73
CA CYS A 128 -0.21 -3.71 23.17
C CYS A 128 -0.61 -2.68 24.23
N ASP A 129 -1.54 -3.02 25.12
CA ASP A 129 -2.00 -2.15 26.21
C ASP A 129 -0.89 -1.90 27.23
N GLN A 130 -0.10 -2.94 27.53
CA GLN A 130 1.03 -2.90 28.47
C GLN A 130 2.34 -2.43 27.83
N ARG A 131 2.38 -2.20 26.51
CA ARG A 131 3.58 -1.81 25.74
C ARG A 131 4.73 -2.83 25.87
N GLN A 132 4.36 -4.09 25.92
CA GLN A 132 5.29 -5.20 26.06
C GLN A 132 5.54 -5.87 24.71
N ASP A 133 6.82 -6.08 24.40
CA ASP A 133 7.21 -6.85 23.23
C ASP A 133 6.76 -8.32 23.36
N SER A 134 6.12 -8.85 22.32
CA SER A 134 5.91 -10.30 22.17
C SER A 134 7.24 -11.04 22.08
N ILE A 135 7.27 -12.30 22.54
CA ILE A 135 8.42 -13.20 22.33
C ILE A 135 8.70 -13.35 20.82
N SER A 136 7.64 -13.45 20.02
CA SER A 136 7.71 -13.64 18.58
C SER A 136 8.27 -12.41 17.84
N ARG A 137 8.24 -11.23 18.46
CA ARG A 137 8.87 -10.00 17.92
C ARG A 137 10.37 -10.15 17.69
N ASN A 138 11.04 -10.99 18.49
CA ASN A 138 12.48 -11.23 18.41
C ASN A 138 12.85 -12.51 17.62
N ASN A 139 11.90 -13.11 16.91
CA ASN A 139 12.18 -14.23 16.01
C ASN A 139 13.20 -13.84 14.93
N SER A 140 14.03 -14.81 14.52
CA SER A 140 14.93 -14.61 13.38
C SER A 140 14.13 -14.48 12.07
N VAL A 141 14.75 -13.86 11.06
CA VAL A 141 14.16 -13.74 9.72
C VAL A 141 13.81 -15.12 9.15
N GLU A 142 14.69 -16.12 9.30
CA GLU A 142 14.44 -17.48 8.82
C GLU A 142 13.22 -18.12 9.48
N LYS A 143 13.05 -17.92 10.80
CA LYS A 143 11.88 -18.43 11.51
C LYS A 143 10.62 -17.74 10.98
N ASN A 144 10.61 -16.42 10.87
CA ASN A 144 9.44 -15.68 10.37
C ASN A 144 9.06 -16.09 8.94
N LEU A 145 10.03 -16.23 8.03
CA LEU A 145 9.76 -16.70 6.68
C LEU A 145 9.18 -18.12 6.65
N LYS A 146 9.61 -19.00 7.56
CA LYS A 146 9.04 -20.34 7.66
C LYS A 146 7.57 -20.27 8.09
N VAL A 147 7.26 -19.50 9.14
CA VAL A 147 5.87 -19.33 9.60
C VAL A 147 5.02 -18.63 8.53
N TRP A 148 5.57 -17.64 7.83
CA TRP A 148 4.87 -16.98 6.73
C TRP A 148 4.53 -17.95 5.59
N ASN A 149 5.44 -18.86 5.23
CA ASN A 149 5.13 -19.92 4.27
C ASN A 149 4.04 -20.88 4.78
N ASP A 150 4.06 -21.23 6.07
CA ASP A 150 3.02 -22.04 6.72
C ASP A 150 1.64 -21.33 6.64
N MET A 151 1.61 -20.00 6.81
CA MET A 151 0.42 -19.17 6.61
C MET A 151 -0.04 -19.17 5.15
N ILE A 152 0.85 -18.95 4.18
CA ILE A 152 0.53 -18.90 2.74
C ILE A 152 -0.14 -20.21 2.28
N ILE A 153 0.40 -21.37 2.69
CA ILE A 153 -0.20 -22.67 2.36
C ILE A 153 -1.45 -22.97 3.21
N GLY A 154 -1.64 -22.26 4.32
CA GLY A 154 -2.78 -22.39 5.22
C GLY A 154 -2.78 -23.70 6.01
N ASN A 155 -1.62 -24.18 6.47
CA ASN A 155 -1.58 -25.35 7.36
C ASN A 155 -2.13 -25.02 8.76
N GLU A 156 -2.34 -26.03 9.60
CA GLU A 156 -2.95 -25.87 10.93
C GLU A 156 -2.21 -24.85 11.81
N TYR A 157 -0.88 -24.82 11.77
CA TYR A 157 -0.11 -23.83 12.52
C TYR A 157 -0.26 -22.42 11.94
N GLY A 158 -0.08 -22.27 10.62
CA GLY A 158 -0.22 -20.98 9.94
C GLY A 158 -1.60 -20.36 10.09
N GLN A 159 -2.67 -21.16 10.18
CA GLN A 159 -4.03 -20.67 10.42
C GLN A 159 -4.18 -19.93 11.76
N ASN A 160 -3.36 -20.26 12.75
CA ASN A 160 -3.35 -19.62 14.07
C ASN A 160 -2.36 -18.46 14.16
N CYS A 161 -1.68 -18.13 13.06
CA CYS A 161 -0.67 -17.07 13.03
C CYS A 161 -1.19 -15.82 12.31
N CYS A 162 -0.56 -14.68 12.61
CA CYS A 162 -0.71 -13.44 11.85
C CYS A 162 0.67 -12.83 11.56
N VAL A 163 0.76 -11.86 10.65
CA VAL A 163 1.97 -11.05 10.46
C VAL A 163 1.74 -9.68 11.05
N ARG A 164 2.70 -9.18 11.83
CA ARG A 164 2.70 -7.83 12.42
C ARG A 164 3.86 -7.02 11.88
N LEU A 165 3.65 -5.72 11.65
CA LEU A 165 4.76 -4.80 11.40
C LEU A 165 5.59 -4.63 12.68
N LYS A 166 6.88 -4.40 12.54
CA LYS A 166 7.78 -4.02 13.64
C LYS A 166 7.99 -2.51 13.59
N ILE A 167 7.25 -1.78 14.41
CA ILE A 167 7.22 -0.32 14.46
C ILE A 167 7.76 0.17 15.81
N ASP A 168 6.90 0.36 16.81
CA ASP A 168 7.26 0.84 18.14
C ASP A 168 6.17 0.50 19.17
N MET A 169 6.41 -0.53 19.99
CA MET A 169 5.51 -0.92 21.08
C MET A 169 5.38 0.15 22.17
N ASN A 170 6.36 1.06 22.29
CA ASN A 170 6.33 2.15 23.25
C ASN A 170 5.59 3.39 22.73
N SER A 171 5.04 3.37 21.52
CA SER A 171 4.36 4.53 20.95
C SER A 171 3.11 4.91 21.74
N ASN A 172 2.89 6.22 21.89
CA ASN A 172 1.62 6.74 22.44
C ASN A 172 0.44 6.55 21.49
N LYS A 173 0.71 6.24 20.22
CA LYS A 173 -0.29 5.95 19.18
C LYS A 173 -0.48 4.44 19.10
N GLU A 174 -1.63 3.94 19.53
CA GLU A 174 -1.93 2.50 19.57
C GLU A 174 -1.72 1.82 18.20
N TYR A 175 -2.11 2.47 17.11
CA TYR A 175 -1.94 1.95 15.75
C TYR A 175 -0.50 1.85 15.26
N MET A 176 0.45 2.43 15.99
CA MET A 176 1.89 2.29 15.75
C MET A 176 2.51 1.18 16.59
N ARG A 177 1.75 0.51 17.48
CA ARG A 177 2.23 -0.61 18.30
C ARG A 177 2.09 -1.92 17.52
N ASP A 178 3.05 -2.13 16.62
CA ASP A 178 3.20 -3.34 15.81
C ASP A 178 1.86 -3.86 15.24
N PRO A 179 1.18 -3.10 14.38
CA PRO A 179 -0.14 -3.46 13.84
C PRO A 179 -0.10 -4.75 13.01
N THR A 180 -1.16 -5.55 13.08
CA THR A 180 -1.35 -6.73 12.22
C THR A 180 -1.57 -6.32 10.76
N ILE A 181 -0.86 -6.97 9.85
CA ILE A 181 -0.92 -6.71 8.40
C ILE A 181 -1.42 -7.89 7.58
N TYR A 182 -1.38 -9.11 8.11
CA TYR A 182 -1.94 -10.31 7.45
C TYR A 182 -2.51 -11.30 8.46
N CYS A 183 -3.60 -11.94 8.07
CA CYS A 183 -4.16 -13.10 8.77
C CYS A 183 -4.54 -14.20 7.78
N CYS A 184 -4.66 -15.44 8.26
CA CYS A 184 -5.24 -16.52 7.48
C CYS A 184 -6.77 -16.40 7.43
N LYS A 185 -7.35 -16.63 6.24
CA LYS A 185 -8.80 -16.76 6.00
C LYS A 185 -9.02 -17.88 4.98
N LEU A 186 -9.82 -18.88 5.32
CA LEU A 186 -10.03 -20.08 4.50
C LEU A 186 -11.28 -19.99 3.61
N GLU A 187 -12.05 -18.94 3.80
CA GLU A 187 -13.22 -18.61 3.00
C GLU A 187 -12.84 -18.46 1.53
N GLU A 188 -13.78 -18.83 0.68
CA GLU A 188 -13.62 -18.73 -0.76
C GLU A 188 -13.91 -17.30 -1.21
N HIS A 189 -12.99 -16.72 -1.97
CA HIS A 189 -13.13 -15.37 -2.49
C HIS A 189 -13.89 -15.39 -3.82
N ILE A 190 -14.84 -14.48 -3.98
CA ILE A 190 -15.71 -14.39 -5.16
C ILE A 190 -14.95 -14.29 -6.50
N ARG A 191 -13.74 -13.72 -6.53
CA ARG A 191 -12.93 -13.54 -7.76
C ARG A 191 -11.79 -14.56 -7.88
N THR A 192 -11.09 -14.81 -6.78
CA THR A 192 -9.85 -15.62 -6.78
C THR A 192 -10.04 -17.04 -6.26
N GLY A 193 -11.28 -17.40 -5.88
CA GLY A 193 -11.66 -18.70 -5.38
C GLY A 193 -10.86 -19.07 -4.12
N ARG A 194 -10.23 -20.24 -4.15
CA ARG A 194 -9.43 -20.77 -3.04
C ARG A 194 -7.92 -20.56 -3.20
N LYS A 195 -7.48 -19.77 -4.18
CA LYS A 195 -6.06 -19.54 -4.51
C LYS A 195 -5.27 -19.06 -3.30
N TYR A 196 -5.84 -18.14 -2.52
CA TYR A 196 -5.16 -17.52 -1.38
C TYR A 196 -5.75 -18.01 -0.05
N LYS A 197 -4.88 -18.20 0.96
CA LYS A 197 -5.23 -18.51 2.36
C LYS A 197 -4.90 -17.37 3.31
N VAL A 198 -4.15 -16.39 2.86
CA VAL A 198 -3.74 -15.21 3.62
C VAL A 198 -4.35 -13.98 2.98
N TYR A 199 -4.88 -13.09 3.82
CA TYR A 199 -5.46 -11.83 3.39
C TYR A 199 -4.88 -10.68 4.21
N PRO A 200 -4.48 -9.60 3.55
CA PRO A 200 -3.91 -8.45 4.22
C PRO A 200 -4.99 -7.62 4.96
N THR A 201 -4.56 -6.74 5.84
CA THR A 201 -5.42 -5.72 6.45
C THR A 201 -5.52 -4.47 5.56
N TYR A 202 -6.59 -3.71 5.73
CA TYR A 202 -6.84 -2.48 4.98
C TYR A 202 -5.67 -1.48 5.06
N ASP A 203 -5.14 -1.28 6.27
CA ASP A 203 -4.04 -0.36 6.56
C ASP A 203 -2.74 -0.77 5.82
N PHE A 204 -2.54 -2.08 5.55
CA PHE A 204 -1.41 -2.58 4.77
C PHE A 204 -1.59 -2.40 3.26
N VAL A 205 -2.77 -2.77 2.74
CA VAL A 205 -3.03 -2.78 1.29
C VAL A 205 -3.09 -1.38 0.70
N CYS A 206 -3.76 -0.47 1.40
CA CYS A 206 -4.08 0.85 0.88
C CYS A 206 -2.88 1.65 0.35
N PRO A 207 -1.75 1.76 1.09
CA PRO A 207 -0.57 2.46 0.57
C PRO A 207 0.07 1.75 -0.62
N ILE A 208 0.18 0.43 -0.56
CA ILE A 208 0.87 -0.35 -1.59
C ILE A 208 0.13 -0.26 -2.91
N VAL A 209 -1.18 -0.52 -2.89
CA VAL A 209 -2.00 -0.50 -4.12
C VAL A 209 -2.09 0.90 -4.70
N ASP A 210 -2.08 1.96 -3.88
CA ASP A 210 -1.99 3.33 -4.40
C ASP A 210 -0.70 3.62 -5.15
N SER A 211 0.42 3.15 -4.61
CA SER A 211 1.71 3.31 -5.30
C SER A 211 1.73 2.53 -6.62
N ILE A 212 1.18 1.31 -6.63
CA ILE A 212 1.06 0.46 -7.83
C ILE A 212 0.15 1.12 -8.89
N GLU A 213 -1.01 1.62 -8.48
CA GLU A 213 -1.99 2.27 -9.36
C GLU A 213 -1.60 3.70 -9.75
N GLY A 214 -0.54 4.24 -9.13
CA GLY A 214 -0.06 5.59 -9.39
C GLY A 214 -0.97 6.69 -8.85
N VAL A 215 -1.75 6.40 -7.81
CA VAL A 215 -2.63 7.37 -7.13
C VAL A 215 -1.77 8.50 -6.57
N THR A 216 -2.05 9.73 -6.99
CA THR A 216 -1.25 10.91 -6.61
C THR A 216 -1.85 11.66 -5.43
N HIS A 217 -3.19 11.60 -5.29
CA HIS A 217 -3.94 12.27 -4.24
C HIS A 217 -4.97 11.32 -3.65
N VAL A 218 -4.92 11.14 -2.33
CA VAL A 218 -5.87 10.31 -1.59
C VAL A 218 -6.84 11.20 -0.85
N ILE A 219 -8.10 11.19 -1.29
CA ILE A 219 -9.18 11.92 -0.62
C ILE A 219 -9.95 10.92 0.26
N ARG A 220 -9.88 11.12 1.57
CA ARG A 220 -10.51 10.23 2.56
C ARG A 220 -11.17 11.02 3.69
N ALA A 221 -12.05 10.34 4.44
CA ALA A 221 -12.65 10.92 5.63
C ALA A 221 -11.60 11.21 6.72
N THR A 222 -11.88 12.22 7.55
CA THR A 222 -10.98 12.68 8.62
C THR A 222 -10.68 11.63 9.68
N GLU A 223 -11.56 10.63 9.84
CA GLU A 223 -11.37 9.49 10.75
C GLU A 223 -10.09 8.69 10.45
N TYR A 224 -9.60 8.75 9.21
CA TYR A 224 -8.36 8.09 8.78
C TYR A 224 -7.13 9.00 8.87
N HIS A 225 -7.26 10.24 9.39
CA HIS A 225 -6.14 11.17 9.50
C HIS A 225 -5.02 10.59 10.37
N ASP A 226 -5.35 9.94 11.48
CA ASP A 226 -4.37 9.31 12.36
C ASP A 226 -3.59 8.18 11.67
N ARG A 227 -4.17 7.53 10.66
CA ARG A 227 -3.52 6.47 9.88
C ARG A 227 -2.56 7.01 8.81
N THR A 228 -2.41 8.33 8.66
CA THR A 228 -1.49 8.94 7.68
C THR A 228 -0.04 8.56 7.94
N GLU A 229 0.38 8.58 9.20
CA GLU A 229 1.76 8.22 9.58
C GLU A 229 2.08 6.76 9.22
N GLN A 230 1.18 5.84 9.59
CA GLN A 230 1.33 4.42 9.29
C GLN A 230 1.35 4.17 7.78
N TYR A 231 0.51 4.87 7.02
CA TYR A 231 0.44 4.79 5.56
C TYR A 231 1.80 5.12 4.91
N TYR A 232 2.41 6.26 5.26
CA TYR A 232 3.71 6.64 4.70
C TYR A 232 4.84 5.77 5.23
N ARG A 233 4.76 5.29 6.47
CA ARG A 233 5.76 4.36 7.02
C ARG A 233 5.82 3.05 6.23
N ILE A 234 4.68 2.53 5.79
CA ILE A 234 4.63 1.34 4.93
C ILE A 234 5.23 1.64 3.56
N LEU A 235 4.89 2.79 2.96
CA LEU A 235 5.46 3.19 1.67
C LEU A 235 7.00 3.30 1.73
N ASN A 236 7.54 3.99 2.73
CA ASN A 236 8.99 4.17 2.87
C ASN A 236 9.68 2.83 3.17
N ALA A 237 9.12 2.00 4.08
CA ALA A 237 9.68 0.67 4.36
C ALA A 237 9.80 -0.23 3.11
N LEU A 238 8.92 -0.01 2.13
CA LEU A 238 8.85 -0.76 0.87
C LEU A 238 9.48 -0.05 -0.34
N ALA A 239 10.08 1.14 -0.17
CA ALA A 239 10.59 1.94 -1.29
C ALA A 239 9.52 2.35 -2.32
N LEU A 240 8.28 2.57 -1.86
CA LEU A 240 7.12 2.84 -2.72
C LEU A 240 6.70 4.32 -2.73
N ASN A 241 7.30 5.17 -1.90
CA ASN A 241 7.00 6.59 -1.87
C ASN A 241 7.77 7.34 -2.98
N LYS A 242 7.05 7.71 -4.05
CA LYS A 242 7.66 8.39 -5.21
C LYS A 242 7.87 9.89 -5.00
N LYS A 243 7.25 10.51 -3.99
CA LYS A 243 7.38 11.95 -3.74
C LYS A 243 8.77 12.33 -3.20
N ASP A 244 9.44 11.35 -2.61
CA ASP A 244 10.71 11.50 -1.93
C ASP A 244 11.82 10.78 -2.71
N LEU A 245 11.78 10.79 -4.04
CA LEU A 245 12.87 10.22 -4.86
C LEU A 245 13.84 11.32 -5.29
N VAL A 246 15.13 11.04 -5.21
CA VAL A 246 16.23 11.92 -5.61
C VAL A 246 16.87 11.38 -6.88
N ASP A 247 16.97 12.23 -7.90
CA ASP A 247 17.72 11.94 -9.12
C ASP A 247 19.22 11.86 -8.83
N VAL A 248 19.82 10.71 -9.12
CA VAL A 248 21.25 10.47 -8.99
C VAL A 248 21.83 10.05 -10.33
N ARG A 249 22.97 10.66 -10.67
CA ARG A 249 23.69 10.35 -11.90
C ARG A 249 24.89 9.44 -11.61
N VAL A 250 24.85 8.23 -12.14
CA VAL A 250 25.95 7.25 -12.10
C VAL A 250 26.93 7.52 -13.24
N THR A 251 28.15 7.92 -12.90
CA THR A 251 29.11 8.45 -13.88
C THR A 251 29.85 7.38 -14.70
N ASN A 252 29.99 6.16 -14.17
CA ASN A 252 30.69 5.05 -14.83
C ASN A 252 29.79 4.20 -15.75
N VAL A 253 28.53 4.59 -15.92
CA VAL A 253 27.56 3.89 -16.79
C VAL A 253 27.27 4.79 -17.99
N GLN A 254 27.56 4.28 -19.19
CA GLN A 254 27.40 5.05 -20.43
C GLN A 254 26.23 4.60 -21.30
N ASN A 255 25.87 3.31 -21.24
CA ASN A 255 24.78 2.74 -22.04
C ASN A 255 23.77 2.07 -21.12
N GLU A 256 22.51 2.08 -21.52
CA GLU A 256 21.48 1.32 -20.83
C GLU A 256 21.69 -0.19 -21.04
N GLU A 257 21.62 -0.95 -19.96
CA GLU A 257 21.75 -2.41 -19.99
C GLU A 257 20.54 -3.05 -19.29
N CYS A 258 20.10 -4.19 -19.80
CA CYS A 258 19.07 -5.01 -19.15
C CYS A 258 19.69 -6.35 -18.74
N ARG A 259 19.50 -6.77 -17.49
CA ARG A 259 19.93 -8.09 -17.01
C ARG A 259 18.79 -8.79 -16.29
N GLN A 260 18.75 -10.11 -16.39
CA GLN A 260 17.80 -10.92 -15.63
C GLN A 260 18.34 -11.25 -14.24
N HIS A 261 17.51 -11.03 -13.23
CA HIS A 261 17.76 -11.38 -11.84
C HIS A 261 16.65 -12.28 -11.30
N PRO A 262 16.94 -13.19 -10.36
CA PRO A 262 15.88 -13.92 -9.66
C PRO A 262 14.88 -12.95 -9.03
N LYS A 263 13.58 -13.23 -9.14
CA LYS A 263 12.56 -12.47 -8.42
C LYS A 263 12.72 -12.60 -6.91
N HIS A 264 13.11 -13.78 -6.46
CA HIS A 264 13.35 -14.09 -5.05
C HIS A 264 14.76 -14.66 -4.85
N PRO A 265 15.56 -14.15 -3.89
CA PRO A 265 16.97 -14.55 -3.73
C PRO A 265 17.17 -16.05 -3.46
N LYS A 266 16.20 -16.69 -2.81
CA LYS A 266 16.30 -18.09 -2.33
C LYS A 266 15.28 -19.05 -2.95
N ASN A 267 14.40 -18.58 -3.84
CA ASN A 267 13.31 -19.40 -4.38
C ASN A 267 13.25 -19.30 -5.90
N ALA A 268 13.94 -20.23 -6.56
CA ALA A 268 14.06 -20.25 -8.03
C ALA A 268 12.72 -20.53 -8.75
N SER A 269 11.72 -21.08 -8.06
CA SER A 269 10.41 -21.39 -8.67
C SER A 269 9.59 -20.14 -9.02
N ILE A 270 9.93 -18.99 -8.45
CA ILE A 270 9.26 -17.70 -8.68
C ILE A 270 9.71 -17.07 -10.02
N GLY A 271 10.80 -17.56 -10.61
CA GLY A 271 11.32 -17.09 -11.90
C GLY A 271 12.17 -15.82 -11.82
N ASN A 272 12.39 -15.18 -12.98
CA ASN A 272 13.28 -14.03 -13.13
C ASN A 272 12.52 -12.72 -13.38
N LYS A 273 13.16 -11.60 -13.06
CA LYS A 273 12.76 -10.23 -13.42
C LYS A 273 13.86 -9.56 -14.24
N ASN A 274 13.47 -8.68 -15.14
CA ASN A 274 14.40 -7.80 -15.83
C ASN A 274 14.73 -6.61 -14.92
N VAL A 275 16.02 -6.31 -14.77
CA VAL A 275 16.53 -5.11 -14.10
C VAL A 275 17.25 -4.28 -15.15
N TYR A 276 16.91 -3.00 -15.22
CA TYR A 276 17.50 -2.04 -16.16
C TYR A 276 18.48 -1.16 -15.41
N TYR A 277 19.63 -0.92 -16.03
CA TYR A 277 20.72 -0.10 -15.53
C TYR A 277 20.90 1.08 -16.45
N SER A 278 20.90 2.29 -15.91
CA SER A 278 20.96 3.54 -16.66
C SER A 278 21.86 4.54 -15.96
N GLN A 279 22.36 5.53 -16.70
CA GLN A 279 23.15 6.61 -16.11
C GLN A 279 22.37 7.42 -15.07
N ASN A 280 21.06 7.60 -15.28
CA ASN A 280 20.21 8.31 -14.33
C ASN A 280 19.37 7.29 -13.57
N ILE A 281 19.45 7.34 -12.24
CA ILE A 281 18.68 6.50 -11.34
C ILE A 281 17.95 7.35 -10.31
N LEU A 282 16.96 6.74 -9.67
CA LEU A 282 16.25 7.32 -8.54
C LEU A 282 16.65 6.56 -7.27
N ILE A 283 16.98 7.28 -6.21
CA ILE A 283 17.15 6.74 -4.86
C ILE A 283 16.15 7.39 -3.92
N GLU A 284 15.84 6.74 -2.79
CA GLU A 284 14.99 7.35 -1.76
C GLU A 284 15.68 8.56 -1.12
N HIS A 285 14.90 9.57 -0.74
CA HIS A 285 15.38 10.78 -0.08
C HIS A 285 16.01 10.45 1.26
N ASP A 286 15.40 9.54 2.04
CA ASP A 286 15.94 9.11 3.33
C ASP A 286 17.31 8.43 3.17
N ASP A 287 17.53 7.67 2.09
CA ASP A 287 18.84 7.13 1.77
C ASP A 287 19.79 8.23 1.27
N ALA A 288 19.30 9.14 0.42
CA ALA A 288 20.09 10.22 -0.18
C ALA A 288 20.68 11.17 0.87
N ILE A 289 19.92 11.51 1.92
CA ILE A 289 20.40 12.39 3.01
C ILE A 289 21.43 11.72 3.91
N LEU A 290 21.51 10.38 3.89
CA LEU A 290 22.50 9.62 4.65
C LEU A 290 23.82 9.46 3.89
N LEU A 291 23.86 9.76 2.58
CA LEU A 291 25.06 9.63 1.76
C LEU A 291 26.09 10.70 2.10
N ASN A 292 27.33 10.26 2.36
CA ASN A 292 28.45 11.15 2.56
C ASN A 292 29.45 11.09 1.40
N GLU A 293 30.13 12.20 1.14
CA GLU A 293 31.19 12.26 0.13
C GLU A 293 32.28 11.21 0.43
N ASN A 294 32.69 10.46 -0.59
CA ASN A 294 33.64 9.34 -0.51
C ASN A 294 33.14 8.05 0.16
N GLU A 295 31.86 7.96 0.52
CA GLU A 295 31.26 6.73 1.04
C GLU A 295 31.07 5.69 -0.06
N ILE A 296 31.14 4.40 0.30
CA ILE A 296 30.81 3.29 -0.59
C ILE A 296 29.41 2.80 -0.23
N ILE A 297 28.48 2.93 -1.16
CA ILE A 297 27.13 2.39 -1.04
C ILE A 297 26.94 1.16 -1.92
N THR A 298 26.00 0.30 -1.55
CA THR A 298 25.62 -0.86 -2.35
C THR A 298 24.27 -0.64 -3.00
N LEU A 299 24.23 -0.55 -4.33
CA LEU A 299 23.00 -0.56 -5.10
C LEU A 299 22.57 -2.01 -5.35
N ILE A 300 21.36 -2.37 -4.91
CA ILE A 300 20.85 -3.75 -4.97
C ILE A 300 20.87 -4.25 -6.42
N ASN A 301 21.38 -5.46 -6.63
CA ASN A 301 21.59 -6.09 -7.95
C ASN A 301 22.57 -5.37 -8.89
N TRP A 302 23.25 -4.30 -8.44
CA TRP A 302 24.23 -3.57 -9.26
C TRP A 302 25.64 -3.64 -8.70
N GLY A 303 25.79 -3.57 -7.37
CA GLY A 303 27.08 -3.66 -6.67
C GLY A 303 27.43 -2.37 -5.95
N ASN A 304 28.73 -2.19 -5.67
CA ASN A 304 29.23 -1.11 -4.84
C ASN A 304 29.60 0.12 -5.69
N PHE A 305 29.18 1.29 -5.22
CA PHE A 305 29.42 2.59 -5.85
C PHE A 305 30.03 3.53 -4.83
N LYS A 306 30.96 4.36 -5.29
CA LYS A 306 31.52 5.44 -4.49
C LYS A 306 30.75 6.74 -4.81
N ILE A 307 30.30 7.42 -3.75
CA ILE A 307 29.71 8.76 -3.82
C ILE A 307 30.80 9.81 -4.03
#